data_AF-A0A354HPW2-F1
#
_entry.id   AF-A0A354HPW2-F1
#
_cell.length_a   1.000
_cell.length_b   1.000
_cell.length_c   1.000
_cell.angle_alpha   90.00
_cell.angle_beta   90.00
_cell.angle_gamma   90.00
#
_symmetry.space_group_name_H-M   'P 1'
#
loop_
_entity.id
_entity.type
_entity.pdbx_description
1 polymer ?
#
loop_
_entity_poly.entity_id
_entity_poly.type
_entity_poly.pdbx_seq_one_letter_code
_entity_poly.pdbx_strand_id
1 'polypeptide(L)' 'MVRQLNRDFRHNDSVTDVLSFPLGAGDEITGEIYICWRRVESQAQEYGHSRQREFCFLLV' A
#
# COMPACT_ATOMS: atom_id res chain seq x y z
N MET A 1 3.40 3.83 10.74
CA MET A 1 3.10 4.65 9.55
C MET A 1 1.81 4.24 8.84
N VAL A 2 1.72 3.13 8.10
CA VAL A 2 0.48 2.79 7.32
C VAL A 2 -0.80 2.76 8.15
N ARG A 3 -0.80 2.17 9.36
CA ARG A 3 -1.97 2.21 10.27
C ARG A 3 -2.35 3.64 10.68
N GLN A 4 -1.37 4.50 10.92
CA GLN A 4 -1.63 5.91 11.29
C GLN A 4 -2.27 6.63 10.11
N LEU A 5 -1.71 6.50 8.90
CA LEU A 5 -2.30 7.08 7.69
C LEU A 5 -3.73 6.56 7.42
N ASN A 6 -3.97 5.26 7.61
CA ASN A 6 -5.31 4.68 7.44
C ASN A 6 -6.32 5.26 8.44
N ARG A 7 -5.91 5.43 9.70
CA ARG A 7 -6.75 6.08 10.71
C ARG A 7 -7.00 7.55 10.39
N ASP A 8 -5.94 8.28 10.06
CA ASP A 8 -5.98 9.74 9.97
C ASP A 8 -6.68 10.22 8.69
N PHE A 9 -6.57 9.47 7.58
CA PHE A 9 -7.16 9.86 6.29
C PHE A 9 -8.32 8.99 5.80
N ARG A 10 -8.44 7.74 6.27
CA ARG A 10 -9.53 6.83 5.88
C ARG A 10 -10.46 6.49 7.06
N HIS A 11 -10.22 7.06 8.24
CA HIS A 11 -10.97 6.79 9.47
C HIS A 11 -11.05 5.31 9.84
N ASN A 12 -10.01 4.54 9.49
CA ASN A 12 -9.91 3.12 9.77
C ASN A 12 -8.61 2.80 10.51
N ASP A 13 -8.69 2.52 11.82
CA ASP A 13 -7.52 2.22 12.65
C ASP A 13 -7.05 0.76 12.54
N SER A 14 -6.73 0.34 11.32
CA SER A 14 -6.20 -0.99 11.02
C SER A 14 -5.03 -0.93 10.03
N VAL A 15 -4.24 -2.00 9.97
CA VAL A 15 -3.16 -2.13 8.98
C VAL A 15 -3.75 -2.67 7.68
N THR A 16 -3.66 -1.88 6.62
CA THR A 16 -3.92 -2.30 5.24
C THR A 16 -2.61 -2.55 4.49
N ASP A 17 -2.71 -3.18 3.32
CA ASP A 17 -1.57 -3.52 2.48
C ASP A 17 -1.12 -2.33 1.64
N VAL A 18 -2.09 -1.57 1.11
CA VAL A 18 -1.90 -0.41 0.23
C VAL A 18 -2.83 0.74 0.63
N LEU A 19 -2.33 1.97 0.53
CA LEU A 19 -3.11 3.21 0.54
C LEU A 19 -2.73 4.05 -0.69
N SER A 20 -3.73 4.58 -1.38
CA SER A 20 -3.55 5.55 -2.47
C SER A 20 -4.22 6.88 -2.13
N PHE A 21 -3.53 7.97 -2.45
CA PHE A 21 -4.01 9.35 -2.28
C PHE A 21 -3.87 10.09 -3.61
N PRO A 22 -4.97 10.32 -4.35
CA PRO A 22 -4.92 11.09 -5.59
C PRO A 22 -4.68 12.57 -5.30
N LEU A 23 -3.87 13.24 -6.11
CA LEU A 23 -3.57 14.67 -5.95
C LEU A 23 -4.58 15.57 -6.70
N GLY A 24 -5.20 15.06 -7.76
CA GLY A 24 -6.19 15.82 -8.56
C GLY A 24 -6.17 15.39 -10.03
N ALA A 25 -7.18 15.82 -10.79
CA ALA A 25 -7.20 15.61 -12.23
C ALA A 25 -6.49 16.77 -12.95
N GLY A 26 -5.55 16.46 -13.83
CA GLY A 26 -4.82 17.45 -14.63
C GLY A 26 -3.35 17.66 -14.22
N ASP A 27 -2.91 17.02 -13.14
CA ASP A 27 -1.52 17.06 -12.68
C ASP A 27 -0.64 16.02 -13.41
N GLU A 28 0.62 16.35 -13.65
CA GLU A 28 1.64 15.41 -14.16
C GLU A 28 1.89 14.27 -13.16
N ILE A 29 1.77 14.56 -11.86
CA ILE A 29 1.84 13.58 -10.77
C ILE A 29 0.41 13.30 -10.30
N THR A 30 -0.06 12.08 -10.52
CA THR A 30 -1.46 11.70 -10.27
C THR A 30 -1.80 11.43 -8.80
N GLY A 31 -0.79 11.16 -7.97
CA GLY A 31 -1.00 10.82 -6.57
C GLY A 31 0.21 10.20 -5.88
N GLU A 32 -0.05 9.74 -4.66
CA GLU A 32 0.90 9.01 -3.82
C GLU A 32 0.38 7.61 -3.51
N ILE A 33 1.29 6.63 -3.43
CA ILE A 33 0.99 5.26 -3.03
C ILE A 33 1.89 4.89 -1.85
N TYR A 34 1.27 4.38 -0.79
CA TYR A 34 1.94 3.88 0.41
C TYR A 34 1.71 2.39 0.54
N ILE A 35 2.79 1.60 0.57
CA ILE A 35 2.74 0.13 0.66
C ILE A 35 3.32 -0.32 2.01
N CYS A 36 2.61 -1.23 2.68
CA CYS A 36 3.07 -1.83 3.92
C CYS A 36 4.10 -2.94 3.63
N TRP A 37 5.40 -2.63 3.74
CA TRP A 37 6.45 -3.62 3.43
C TRP A 37 6.36 -4.90 4.26
N ARG A 38 5.95 -4.80 5.54
CA ARG A 38 5.77 -6.00 6.39
C ARG A 38 4.70 -6.95 5.85
N ARG A 39 3.69 -6.42 5.14
CA ARG A 39 2.66 -7.22 4.47
C ARG A 39 3.21 -7.90 3.22
N VAL A 40 4.03 -7.19 2.42
CA VAL A 40 4.77 -7.80 1.30
C VAL A 40 5.60 -8.98 1.77
N GLU A 41 6.33 -8.83 2.88
CA GLU A 41 7.16 -9.92 3.43
C GLU A 41 6.34 -11.10 3.94
N SER A 42 5.25 -10.84 4.69
CA SER A 42 4.39 -11.93 5.20
C SER A 42 3.69 -12.68 4.08
N GLN A 43 3.16 -11.97 3.09
CA GLN A 43 2.43 -12.55 1.95
C GLN A 43 3.37 -13.32 1.01
N ALA A 44 4.58 -12.80 0.77
CA ALA A 44 5.61 -13.51 0.02
C ALA A 44 5.96 -14.86 0.68
N GLN A 45 6.07 -14.88 2.00
CA GLN A 45 6.32 -16.12 2.75
C GLN A 45 5.11 -17.07 2.74
N GLU A 46 3.90 -16.56 2.96
CA GLU A 46 2.65 -17.34 3.01
C GLU A 46 2.32 -17.98 1.66
N TYR A 47 2.47 -17.22 0.57
CA TYR A 47 2.13 -17.67 -0.78
C TYR A 47 3.32 -18.31 -1.52
N GLY A 48 4.51 -18.35 -0.90
CA GLY A 48 5.72 -18.90 -1.54
C GLY A 48 6.18 -18.07 -2.75
N HIS A 49 5.93 -16.76 -2.74
CA HIS A 49 6.30 -15.84 -3.81
C HIS A 49 7.62 -15.12 -3.49
N SER A 50 8.28 -14.58 -4.52
CA SER A 50 9.34 -13.60 -4.28
C SER A 50 8.73 -12.29 -3.76
N ARG A 51 9.48 -11.57 -2.92
CA ARG A 51 9.09 -10.23 -2.45
C ARG A 51 8.82 -9.27 -3.61
N GLN A 52 9.59 -9.36 -4.70
CA GLN A 52 9.33 -8.54 -5.89
C GLN A 52 7.97 -8.85 -6.53
N ARG A 53 7.61 -10.14 -6.64
CA ARG A 53 6.32 -10.53 -7.22
C ARG A 53 5.16 -10.04 -6.37
N GLU A 54 5.28 -10.18 -5.05
CA GLU A 54 4.24 -9.73 -4.12
C GLU A 54 4.11 -8.20 -4.12
N PHE A 55 5.23 -7.48 -4.14
CA PHE A 55 5.24 -6.03 -4.30
C PHE A 55 4.53 -5.58 -5.60
N CYS A 56 4.78 -6.26 -6.71
CA CYS A 56 4.09 -5.98 -7.97
C CYS A 56 2.59 -6.23 -7.88
N PHE A 57 2.13 -7.27 -7.18
CA PHE A 57 0.69 -7.52 -7.00
C PHE A 57 -0.01 -6.40 -6.22
N LEU A 58 0.65 -5.82 -5.22
CA LEU A 58 0.09 -4.71 -4.44
C LEU A 58 0.08 -3.37 -5.21
N LEU A 59 0.85 -3.25 -6.29
CA LEU A 59 1.00 -2.00 -7.04
C LEU A 59 0.04 -1.89 -8.25
N VAL A 60 -0.57 -3.00 -8.69
CA VAL A 60 -1.41 -3.09 -9.90
C VAL A 60 -2.88 -2.84 -9.61
#